data_AF-A0A2R6T5P0-F1
#
_entry.id   AF-A0A2R6T5P0-F1
#
_cell.length_a   1.000
_cell.length_b   1.000
_cell.length_c   1.000
_cell.angle_alpha   90.00
_cell.angle_beta   90.00
_cell.angle_gamma   90.00
#
_symmetry.space_group_name_H-M   'P 1'
#
loop_
_entity.id
_entity.type
_entity.pdbx_description
1 polymer ?
#
loop_
_entity_poly.entity_id
_entity_poly.type
_entity_poly.pdbx_seq_one_letter_code
_entity_poly.pdbx_strand_id
1 'polypeptide(L)'
;MTYSNENLTLKETEISRIGFHNFFRKLKTEFEINISKLELNKDNNRLLATQGKIELTFKRDASWELISEALSTIAEIDKNAEHEITVKMNYDEIEEHEKEGYVLVSYGKIKGDLYKVIFEIPFSNNSALKKLALSIYNSEERTTKDVIWNGGDQRIVSLLMKLKDSGWKIQNLELVKDKKVNVGFSSKGYEYKEFKKQLSESIK
;
A
#
# COMPACT_ATOMS: atom_id res chain seq x y z
N MET A 1 -24.00 -0.50 5.10
CA MET A 1 -23.89 -1.41 6.25
C MET A 1 -22.68 -0.97 7.05
N THR A 2 -22.90 -0.49 8.28
CA THR A 2 -21.83 -0.02 9.16
C THR A 2 -21.38 -1.21 10.00
N TYR A 3 -20.27 -1.83 9.63
CA TYR A 3 -19.68 -2.91 10.43
C TYR A 3 -19.25 -2.33 11.78
N SER A 4 -19.63 -2.96 12.90
CA SER A 4 -19.02 -2.66 14.20
C SER A 4 -17.54 -3.05 14.12
N ASN A 5 -16.65 -2.06 14.20
CA ASN A 5 -15.22 -2.30 14.21
C ASN A 5 -14.81 -2.78 15.59
N GLU A 6 -14.54 -4.08 15.74
CA GLU A 6 -13.88 -4.59 16.93
C GLU A 6 -12.39 -4.33 16.85
N ASN A 7 -11.80 -3.89 17.97
CA ASN A 7 -10.37 -3.58 18.06
C ASN A 7 -9.71 -4.57 19.00
N LEU A 8 -8.83 -5.40 18.47
CA LEU A 8 -7.98 -6.30 19.24
C LEU A 8 -6.54 -5.82 19.18
N THR A 9 -5.78 -6.07 20.23
CA THR A 9 -4.35 -5.74 20.26
C THR A 9 -3.55 -6.99 20.61
N LEU A 10 -2.59 -7.34 19.75
CA LEU A 10 -1.66 -8.45 19.98
C LEU A 10 -0.33 -7.91 20.51
N LYS A 11 0.35 -8.69 21.37
CA LYS A 11 1.72 -8.34 21.76
C LYS A 11 2.67 -8.34 20.56
N GLU A 12 3.42 -7.26 20.40
CA GLU A 12 4.46 -7.16 19.34
C GLU A 12 5.52 -8.27 19.42
N THR A 13 5.82 -8.73 20.64
CA THR A 13 6.76 -9.84 20.88
C THR A 13 6.29 -11.15 20.26
N GLU A 14 4.98 -11.37 20.13
CA GLU A 14 4.42 -12.57 19.52
C GLU A 14 4.67 -12.59 18.01
N ILE A 15 4.51 -11.45 17.33
CA ILE A 15 4.84 -11.33 15.91
C ILE A 15 6.34 -11.50 15.67
N SER A 16 7.17 -10.96 16.56
CA SER A 16 8.62 -11.09 16.47
C SER A 16 9.07 -12.55 16.66
N ARG A 17 8.40 -13.29 17.56
CA ARG A 17 8.69 -14.71 17.84
C ARG A 17 8.21 -15.66 16.75
N ILE A 18 6.98 -15.48 16.27
CA ILE A 18 6.33 -16.44 15.35
C ILE A 18 6.62 -16.09 13.89
N GLY A 19 6.88 -14.82 13.60
CA GLY A 19 6.92 -14.27 12.26
C GLY A 19 5.51 -14.01 11.71
N PHE A 20 5.34 -12.87 11.03
CA PHE A 20 4.02 -12.44 10.55
C PHE A 20 3.39 -13.44 9.57
N HIS A 21 4.18 -14.00 8.66
CA HIS A 21 3.71 -15.01 7.72
C HIS A 21 3.06 -16.22 8.42
N ASN A 22 3.73 -16.77 9.43
CA ASN A 22 3.22 -17.89 10.20
C ASN A 22 2.02 -17.51 11.06
N PHE A 23 2.05 -16.32 11.66
CA PHE A 23 0.92 -15.77 12.41
C PHE A 23 -0.33 -15.72 11.53
N PHE A 24 -0.25 -15.07 10.37
CA PHE A 24 -1.39 -14.91 9.47
C PHE A 24 -1.84 -16.25 8.89
N ARG A 25 -0.91 -17.11 8.47
CA ARG A 25 -1.22 -18.46 7.97
C ARG A 25 -2.05 -19.26 8.98
N LYS A 26 -1.66 -19.26 10.27
CA LYS A 26 -2.42 -19.95 11.32
C LYS A 26 -3.83 -19.39 11.46
N LEU A 27 -3.98 -18.07 11.50
CA LEU A 27 -5.31 -17.46 11.61
C LEU A 27 -6.18 -17.76 10.39
N LYS A 28 -5.62 -17.70 9.19
CA LYS A 28 -6.34 -18.04 7.95
C LYS A 28 -6.80 -19.48 7.93
N THR A 29 -5.96 -20.44 8.36
CA THR A 29 -6.34 -21.85 8.45
C THR A 29 -7.38 -22.12 9.53
N GLU A 30 -7.30 -21.45 10.68
CA GLU A 30 -8.18 -21.72 11.82
C GLU A 30 -9.54 -21.01 11.69
N PHE A 31 -9.58 -19.84 11.08
CA PHE A 31 -10.76 -18.98 11.06
C PHE A 31 -11.29 -18.65 9.67
N GLU A 32 -10.58 -18.99 8.59
CA GLU A 32 -10.93 -18.64 7.20
C GLU A 32 -11.03 -17.12 6.96
N ILE A 33 -10.20 -16.35 7.67
CA ILE A 33 -10.16 -14.89 7.55
C ILE A 33 -9.23 -14.44 6.41
N ASN A 34 -9.51 -13.26 5.85
CA ASN A 34 -8.66 -12.59 4.87
C ASN A 34 -8.17 -11.24 5.39
N ILE A 35 -7.13 -10.68 4.77
CA ILE A 35 -6.69 -9.30 5.02
C ILE A 35 -7.50 -8.37 4.12
N SER A 36 -8.23 -7.44 4.72
CA SER A 36 -8.91 -6.39 3.96
C SER A 36 -8.06 -5.11 3.87
N LYS A 37 -7.24 -4.85 4.88
CA LYS A 37 -6.39 -3.65 4.94
C LYS A 37 -5.14 -3.88 5.78
N LEU A 38 -4.02 -3.36 5.31
CA LEU A 38 -2.76 -3.25 6.05
C LEU A 38 -2.32 -1.79 6.07
N GLU A 39 -1.95 -1.28 7.24
CA GLU A 39 -1.42 0.07 7.40
C GLU A 39 -0.03 0.02 8.04
N LEU A 40 0.94 0.62 7.36
CA LEU A 40 2.33 0.72 7.78
C LEU A 40 2.75 2.18 7.93
N ASN A 41 3.71 2.42 8.82
CA ASN A 41 4.36 3.73 8.92
C ASN A 41 5.88 3.62 9.04
N LYS A 42 6.56 4.66 8.56
CA LYS A 42 8.00 4.90 8.74
C LYS A 42 8.27 6.40 8.68
N ASP A 43 8.78 6.98 9.75
CA ASP A 43 9.16 8.40 9.82
C ASP A 43 8.08 9.39 9.33
N ASN A 44 6.84 9.21 9.78
CA ASN A 44 5.63 9.97 9.36
C ASN A 44 5.19 9.78 7.89
N ASN A 45 5.83 8.87 7.15
CA ASN A 45 5.33 8.34 5.89
C ASN A 45 4.40 7.15 6.18
N ARG A 46 3.46 6.91 5.27
CA ARG A 46 2.41 5.91 5.44
C ARG A 46 2.21 5.11 4.17
N LEU A 47 1.96 3.83 4.34
CA LEU A 47 1.49 2.94 3.29
C LEU A 47 0.21 2.26 3.78
N LEU A 48 -0.88 2.41 3.04
CA LEU A 48 -2.13 1.70 3.28
C LEU A 48 -2.42 0.80 2.09
N ALA A 49 -2.40 -0.51 2.29
CA ALA A 49 -2.67 -1.50 1.26
C ALA A 49 -4.01 -2.19 1.50
N THR A 50 -4.80 -2.32 0.45
CA THR A 50 -6.01 -3.14 0.34
C THR A 50 -5.83 -4.14 -0.79
N GLN A 51 -6.84 -4.95 -1.10
CA GLN A 51 -6.75 -5.90 -2.21
C GLN A 51 -6.71 -5.26 -3.61
N GLY A 52 -7.18 -4.02 -3.78
CA GLY A 52 -7.20 -3.36 -5.10
C GLY A 52 -6.35 -2.09 -5.20
N LYS A 53 -5.90 -1.55 -4.06
CA LYS A 53 -5.24 -0.25 -4.00
C LYS A 53 -4.15 -0.21 -2.93
N ILE A 54 -3.03 0.45 -3.23
CA ILE A 54 -2.07 0.95 -2.24
C ILE A 54 -2.12 2.47 -2.26
N GLU A 55 -2.27 3.09 -1.09
CA GLU A 55 -2.12 4.52 -0.90
C GLU A 55 -0.78 4.79 -0.21
N LEU A 56 0.11 5.51 -0.90
CA LEU A 56 1.41 5.92 -0.40
C LEU A 56 1.35 7.40 -0.01
N THR A 57 1.59 7.71 1.25
CA THR A 57 1.69 9.10 1.72
C THR A 57 3.11 9.40 2.16
N PHE A 58 3.77 10.34 1.49
CA PHE A 58 5.11 10.80 1.83
C PHE A 58 5.06 12.20 2.43
N LYS A 59 5.85 12.45 3.47
CA LYS A 59 6.07 13.80 4.00
C LYS A 59 6.90 14.63 2.99
N ARG A 60 6.83 15.96 3.09
CA ARG A 60 7.53 16.92 2.20
C ARG A 60 9.03 16.63 2.02
N ASP A 61 9.69 16.11 3.04
CA ASP A 61 11.13 15.84 3.10
C ASP A 61 11.44 14.33 3.19
N ALA A 62 10.60 13.50 2.57
CA ALA A 62 10.87 12.06 2.50
C ALA A 62 12.16 11.81 1.71
N SER A 63 13.02 10.91 2.23
CA SER A 63 14.30 10.62 1.57
C SER A 63 14.09 9.83 0.28
N TRP A 64 15.04 9.97 -0.66
CA TRP A 64 15.03 9.23 -1.92
C TRP A 64 14.99 7.72 -1.68
N GLU A 65 15.76 7.23 -0.70
CA GLU A 65 15.83 5.82 -0.35
C GLU A 65 14.46 5.28 0.10
N LEU A 66 13.75 6.03 0.95
CA LEU A 66 12.43 5.64 1.44
C LEU A 66 11.38 5.59 0.32
N ILE A 67 11.41 6.57 -0.60
CA ILE A 67 10.50 6.62 -1.74
C ILE A 67 10.80 5.47 -2.71
N SER A 68 12.07 5.32 -3.10
CA SER A 68 12.52 4.30 -4.04
C SER A 68 12.28 2.89 -3.51
N GLU A 69 12.52 2.65 -2.22
CA GLU A 69 12.23 1.38 -1.53
C GLU A 69 10.75 1.02 -1.61
N ALA A 70 9.85 1.95 -1.26
CA ALA A 70 8.42 1.69 -1.26
C ALA A 70 7.92 1.35 -2.67
N LEU A 71 8.30 2.15 -3.67
CA LEU A 71 7.90 1.95 -5.06
C LEU A 71 8.46 0.66 -5.65
N SER A 72 9.76 0.39 -5.44
CA SER A 72 10.41 -0.82 -5.96
C SER A 72 9.87 -2.08 -5.31
N THR A 73 9.56 -2.04 -4.01
CA THR A 73 8.96 -3.17 -3.31
C THR A 73 7.59 -3.54 -3.91
N ILE A 74 6.76 -2.54 -4.24
CA ILE A 74 5.49 -2.77 -4.91
C ILE A 74 5.71 -3.36 -6.30
N ALA A 75 6.62 -2.78 -7.09
CA ALA A 75 6.94 -3.25 -8.44
C ALA A 75 7.46 -4.70 -8.47
N GLU A 76 8.23 -5.11 -7.47
CA GLU A 76 8.72 -6.48 -7.32
C GLU A 76 7.60 -7.48 -7.02
N ILE A 77 6.59 -7.07 -6.25
CA ILE A 77 5.47 -7.92 -5.85
C ILE A 77 4.42 -8.01 -6.95
N ASP A 78 4.13 -6.89 -7.60
CA ASP A 78 3.14 -6.78 -8.66
C ASP A 78 3.64 -5.88 -9.80
N LYS A 79 4.18 -6.51 -10.85
CA LYS A 79 4.66 -5.81 -12.05
C LYS A 79 3.54 -5.13 -12.84
N ASN A 80 2.30 -5.50 -12.60
CA ASN A 80 1.12 -4.91 -13.23
C ASN A 80 0.54 -3.75 -12.41
N ALA A 81 1.19 -3.37 -11.31
CA ALA A 81 0.76 -2.20 -10.55
C ALA A 81 0.95 -0.92 -11.38
N GLU A 82 0.07 0.05 -11.18
CA GLU A 82 0.04 1.29 -11.94
C GLU A 82 -0.44 2.47 -11.11
N HIS A 83 0.03 3.67 -11.45
CA HIS A 83 -0.47 4.92 -10.89
C HIS A 83 -1.02 5.80 -12.01
N GLU A 84 -2.29 6.19 -11.93
CA GLU A 84 -2.89 7.13 -12.88
C GLU A 84 -2.54 8.58 -12.49
N ILE A 85 -2.16 9.37 -13.49
CA ILE A 85 -2.01 10.82 -13.36
C ILE A 85 -2.86 11.55 -14.40
N THR A 86 -3.33 12.73 -14.03
CA THR A 86 -3.98 13.67 -14.93
C THR A 86 -3.12 14.91 -15.06
N VAL A 87 -2.77 15.30 -16.28
CA VAL A 87 -1.91 16.45 -16.58
C VAL A 87 -2.58 17.35 -17.62
N LYS A 88 -2.31 18.66 -17.57
CA LYS A 88 -2.66 19.60 -18.64
C LYS A 88 -1.38 19.94 -19.40
N MET A 89 -1.38 19.71 -20.71
CA MET A 89 -0.19 19.89 -21.55
C MET A 89 -0.60 20.19 -22.99
N ASN A 90 0.34 20.66 -23.79
CA ASN A 90 0.17 20.77 -25.22
C ASN A 90 0.19 19.38 -25.88
N TYR A 91 -0.41 19.26 -27.07
CA TYR A 91 -0.51 17.98 -27.77
C TYR A 91 0.85 17.35 -28.10
N ASP A 92 1.84 18.16 -28.44
CA ASP A 92 3.20 17.75 -28.77
C ASP A 92 3.99 17.21 -27.58
N GLU A 93 3.63 17.59 -26.35
CA GLU A 93 4.26 17.12 -25.12
C GLU A 93 3.83 15.68 -24.73
N ILE A 94 2.78 15.14 -25.36
CA ILE A 94 2.27 13.78 -25.06
C ILE A 94 3.32 12.72 -25.41
N GLU A 95 3.95 12.84 -26.58
CA GLU A 95 4.94 11.87 -27.07
C GLU A 95 6.19 11.84 -26.15
N GLU A 96 6.52 12.95 -25.51
CA GLU A 96 7.62 13.03 -24.55
C GLU A 96 7.36 12.14 -23.32
N HIS A 97 6.13 12.14 -22.81
CA HIS A 97 5.74 11.30 -21.68
C HIS A 97 5.71 9.82 -22.05
N GLU A 98 5.22 9.47 -23.25
CA GLU A 98 5.25 8.10 -23.75
C GLU A 98 6.69 7.58 -23.89
N LYS A 99 7.63 8.42 -24.36
CA LYS A 99 9.07 8.10 -24.40
C LYS A 99 9.68 7.89 -23.01
N GLU A 100 9.14 8.53 -21.97
CA GLU A 100 9.53 8.29 -20.58
C GLU A 100 8.96 6.99 -20.00
N GLY A 101 8.07 6.33 -20.74
CA GLY A 101 7.47 5.04 -20.39
C GLY A 101 6.07 5.12 -19.83
N TYR A 102 5.41 6.28 -19.92
CA TYR A 102 4.03 6.46 -19.49
C TYR A 102 3.11 5.87 -20.56
N VAL A 103 1.95 5.36 -20.15
CA VAL A 103 0.96 4.79 -21.06
C VAL A 103 -0.19 5.79 -21.20
N LEU A 104 -0.42 6.28 -22.42
CA LEU A 104 -1.53 7.18 -22.70
C LEU A 104 -2.87 6.43 -22.57
N VAL A 105 -3.71 6.85 -21.63
CA VAL A 105 -5.05 6.26 -21.42
C VAL A 105 -6.10 7.03 -22.21
N SER A 106 -6.11 8.35 -22.07
CA SER A 106 -7.03 9.22 -22.79
C SER A 106 -6.54 10.66 -22.84
N TYR A 107 -7.05 11.43 -23.79
CA TYR A 107 -6.83 12.87 -23.85
C TYR A 107 -8.07 13.58 -24.37
N GLY A 108 -8.30 14.80 -23.88
CA GLY A 108 -9.42 15.65 -24.26
C GLY A 108 -8.98 17.09 -24.47
N LYS A 109 -9.36 17.68 -25.60
CA LYS A 109 -9.03 19.06 -25.95
C LYS A 109 -9.74 20.03 -25.01
N ILE A 110 -9.00 20.94 -24.38
CA ILE A 110 -9.56 22.01 -23.55
C ILE A 110 -9.77 23.26 -24.40
N LYS A 111 -8.68 23.81 -24.98
CA LYS A 111 -8.70 25.03 -25.80
C LYS A 111 -7.38 25.17 -26.55
N GLY A 112 -7.42 25.58 -27.83
CA GLY A 112 -6.19 25.68 -28.63
C GLY A 112 -5.45 24.35 -28.62
N ASP A 113 -4.14 24.34 -28.46
CA ASP A 113 -3.37 23.09 -28.38
C ASP A 113 -3.26 22.51 -26.96
N LEU A 114 -4.01 23.05 -25.99
CA LEU A 114 -4.01 22.56 -24.61
C LEU A 114 -4.99 21.39 -24.42
N TYR A 115 -4.50 20.29 -23.88
CA TYR A 115 -5.24 19.06 -23.60
C TYR A 115 -5.21 18.71 -22.11
N LYS A 116 -6.29 18.07 -21.65
CA LYS A 116 -6.29 17.27 -20.42
C LYS A 116 -5.92 15.85 -20.83
N VAL A 117 -4.84 15.32 -20.29
CA VAL A 117 -4.32 14.00 -20.63
C VAL A 117 -4.28 13.14 -19.37
N ILE A 118 -4.68 11.88 -19.52
CA ILE A 118 -4.61 10.85 -18.48
C ILE A 118 -3.56 9.84 -18.91
N PHE A 119 -2.58 9.62 -18.03
CA PHE A 119 -1.54 8.61 -18.21
C PHE A 119 -1.59 7.60 -17.08
N GLU A 120 -1.25 6.36 -17.41
CA GLU A 120 -0.82 5.34 -16.45
C GLU A 120 0.70 5.33 -16.35
N ILE A 121 1.21 5.25 -15.13
CA ILE A 121 2.64 5.02 -14.85
C ILE A 121 2.77 3.54 -14.44
N PRO A 122 3.21 2.65 -15.35
CA PRO A 122 3.35 1.23 -15.04
C PRO A 122 4.57 0.98 -14.15
N PHE A 123 4.40 0.23 -13.06
CA PHE A 123 5.48 -0.13 -12.15
C PHE A 123 6.48 -1.12 -12.76
N SER A 124 6.14 -1.76 -13.89
CA SER A 124 7.07 -2.56 -14.68
C SER A 124 8.08 -1.74 -15.49
N ASN A 125 7.84 -0.43 -15.69
CA ASN A 125 8.76 0.43 -16.43
C ASN A 125 9.65 1.24 -15.47
N ASN A 126 10.95 0.90 -15.44
CA ASN A 126 11.91 1.55 -14.54
C ASN A 126 12.08 3.06 -14.79
N SER A 127 11.98 3.52 -16.05
CA SER A 127 12.07 4.94 -16.38
C SER A 127 10.89 5.71 -15.80
N ALA A 128 9.68 5.22 -16.06
CA ALA A 128 8.44 5.82 -15.58
C ALA A 128 8.39 5.81 -14.03
N LEU A 129 8.78 4.71 -13.40
CA LEU A 129 8.83 4.59 -11.94
C LEU A 129 9.85 5.54 -11.31
N LYS A 130 11.01 5.73 -11.94
CA LYS A 130 12.02 6.70 -11.48
C LYS A 130 11.50 8.14 -11.57
N LYS A 131 10.74 8.47 -12.62
CA LYS A 131 10.10 9.78 -12.78
C LYS A 131 9.01 10.02 -11.73
N LEU A 132 8.21 9.00 -11.43
CA LEU A 132 7.26 9.05 -10.32
C LEU A 132 7.99 9.30 -8.99
N ALA A 133 9.06 8.55 -8.71
CA ALA A 133 9.87 8.75 -7.50
C ALA A 133 10.44 10.16 -7.42
N LEU A 134 10.98 10.69 -8.53
CA LEU A 134 11.52 12.04 -8.60
C LEU A 134 10.45 13.11 -8.37
N SER A 135 9.23 12.90 -8.88
CA SER A 135 8.11 13.82 -8.66
C SER A 135 7.70 13.90 -7.19
N ILE A 136 7.80 12.78 -6.46
CA ILE A 136 7.52 12.71 -5.02
C ILE A 136 8.65 13.39 -4.24
N TYR A 137 9.91 13.06 -4.58
CA TYR A 137 11.10 13.59 -3.91
C TYR A 137 11.23 15.11 -4.04
N ASN A 138 10.89 15.66 -5.22
CA ASN A 138 10.95 17.10 -5.48
C ASN A 138 9.69 17.86 -5.02
N SER A 139 8.72 17.19 -4.39
CA SER A 139 7.50 17.87 -3.96
C SER A 139 7.76 18.78 -2.77
N GLU A 140 7.27 20.02 -2.84
CA GLU A 140 7.33 20.98 -1.74
C GLU A 140 6.25 20.75 -0.67
N GLU A 141 5.40 19.73 -0.85
CA GLU A 141 4.28 19.43 0.05
C GLU A 141 4.23 17.94 0.40
N ARG A 142 3.37 17.60 1.37
CA ARG A 142 3.02 16.21 1.64
C ARG A 142 2.30 15.64 0.42
N THR A 143 2.77 14.51 -0.11
CA THR A 143 2.18 13.88 -1.29
C THR A 143 1.47 12.59 -0.94
N THR A 144 0.34 12.33 -1.61
CA THR A 144 -0.33 11.04 -1.60
C THR A 144 -0.42 10.51 -3.03
N LYS A 145 -0.07 9.23 -3.21
CA LYS A 145 -0.10 8.53 -4.49
C LYS A 145 -0.88 7.24 -4.34
N ASP A 146 -1.79 7.04 -5.28
CA ASP A 146 -2.65 5.87 -5.32
C ASP A 146 -2.16 4.91 -6.39
N VAL A 147 -1.87 3.69 -6.00
CA VAL A 147 -1.40 2.63 -6.88
C VAL A 147 -2.51 1.59 -6.98
N ILE A 148 -2.99 1.35 -8.19
CA ILE A 148 -3.85 0.22 -8.49
C ILE A 148 -2.94 -1.00 -8.55
N TRP A 149 -3.30 -2.06 -7.83
CA TRP A 149 -2.54 -3.31 -7.77
C TRP A 149 -3.48 -4.48 -7.49
N ASN A 150 -3.00 -5.70 -7.71
CA ASN A 150 -3.71 -6.91 -7.34
C ASN A 150 -3.15 -7.44 -6.01
N GLY A 151 -3.75 -7.01 -4.90
CA GLY A 151 -3.27 -7.16 -3.52
C GLY A 151 -3.86 -8.31 -2.72
N GLY A 152 -3.93 -9.52 -3.25
CA GLY A 152 -4.37 -10.67 -2.45
C GLY A 152 -3.53 -10.89 -1.17
N ASP A 153 -4.07 -11.62 -0.18
CA ASP A 153 -3.44 -11.82 1.13
C ASP A 153 -1.94 -12.16 1.07
N GLN A 154 -1.53 -13.05 0.16
CA GLN A 154 -0.13 -13.44 0.02
C GLN A 154 0.77 -12.28 -0.40
N ARG A 155 0.27 -11.40 -1.29
CA ARG A 155 1.00 -10.21 -1.74
C ARG A 155 1.04 -9.15 -0.65
N ILE A 156 -0.03 -8.96 0.12
CA ILE A 156 -0.02 -8.08 1.30
C ILE A 156 0.97 -8.57 2.36
N VAL A 157 0.99 -9.87 2.66
CA VAL A 157 1.97 -10.48 3.57
C VAL A 157 3.40 -10.25 3.06
N SER A 158 3.63 -10.44 1.75
CA SER A 158 4.94 -10.22 1.12
C SER A 158 5.38 -8.75 1.20
N LEU A 159 4.45 -7.81 0.97
CA LEU A 159 4.67 -6.38 1.08
C LEU A 159 5.08 -5.99 2.49
N LEU A 160 4.35 -6.47 3.50
CA LEU A 160 4.70 -6.26 4.89
C LEU A 160 6.09 -6.81 5.21
N MET A 161 6.39 -8.06 4.81
CA MET A 161 7.68 -8.66 5.15
C MET A 161 8.85 -7.86 4.59
N LYS A 162 8.81 -7.50 3.30
CA LYS A 162 9.87 -6.70 2.66
C LYS A 162 10.03 -5.33 3.30
N LEU A 163 8.93 -4.63 3.58
CA LEU A 163 9.01 -3.29 4.18
C LEU A 163 9.39 -3.32 5.66
N LYS A 164 9.03 -4.37 6.40
CA LYS A 164 9.41 -4.51 7.80
C LYS A 164 10.92 -4.66 7.96
N ASP A 165 11.57 -5.38 7.05
CA ASP A 165 13.04 -5.52 7.04
C ASP A 165 13.73 -4.16 6.84
N SER A 166 13.04 -3.24 6.19
CA SER A 166 13.42 -1.84 6.01
C SER A 166 12.97 -0.90 7.13
N GLY A 167 12.44 -1.41 8.23
CA GLY A 167 12.06 -0.61 9.40
C GLY A 167 10.66 0.01 9.36
N TRP A 168 9.81 -0.35 8.38
CA TRP A 168 8.39 -0.01 8.44
C TRP A 168 7.70 -0.78 9.56
N LYS A 169 6.82 -0.11 10.30
CA LYS A 169 6.09 -0.68 11.43
C LYS A 169 4.61 -0.82 11.10
N ILE A 170 3.99 -1.89 11.59
CA ILE A 170 2.55 -2.10 11.43
C ILE A 170 1.82 -1.15 12.38
N GLN A 171 0.94 -0.32 11.83
CA GLN A 171 0.01 0.51 12.61
C GLN A 171 -1.31 -0.21 12.81
N ASN A 172 -1.84 -0.82 11.75
CA ASN A 172 -3.11 -1.52 11.81
C ASN A 172 -3.15 -2.67 10.78
N LEU A 173 -3.81 -3.76 11.15
CA LEU A 173 -4.17 -4.86 10.27
C LEU A 173 -5.67 -5.12 10.40
N GLU A 174 -6.43 -4.92 9.33
CA GLU A 174 -7.85 -5.25 9.30
C GLU A 174 -8.03 -6.65 8.72
N LEU A 175 -8.66 -7.51 9.51
CA LEU A 175 -9.03 -8.87 9.16
C LEU A 175 -10.53 -8.93 8.91
N VAL A 176 -10.95 -9.72 7.93
CA VAL A 176 -12.37 -9.86 7.57
C VAL A 176 -12.76 -11.32 7.36
N LYS A 177 -13.92 -11.67 7.91
CA LYS A 177 -14.73 -12.86 7.57
C LYS A 177 -16.18 -12.43 7.42
N ASP A 178 -16.97 -12.54 8.49
CA ASP A 178 -18.35 -12.03 8.57
C ASP A 178 -18.38 -10.59 9.11
N LYS A 179 -17.43 -10.28 9.99
CA LYS A 179 -17.17 -8.95 10.55
C LYS A 179 -15.74 -8.51 10.30
N LYS A 180 -15.52 -7.19 10.46
CA LYS A 180 -14.20 -6.57 10.41
C LYS A 180 -13.61 -6.47 11.81
N VAL A 181 -12.36 -6.90 11.94
CA VAL A 181 -11.59 -6.78 13.18
C VAL A 181 -10.30 -6.05 12.88
N ASN A 182 -10.07 -4.92 13.54
CA ASN A 182 -8.79 -4.22 13.50
C ASN A 182 -7.86 -4.82 14.54
N VAL A 183 -6.65 -5.14 14.12
CA VAL A 183 -5.60 -5.71 14.95
C VAL A 183 -4.48 -4.69 15.06
N GLY A 184 -4.37 -4.11 16.25
CA GLY A 184 -3.22 -3.32 16.66
C GLY A 184 -2.11 -4.20 17.22
N PHE A 185 -0.91 -3.63 17.29
CA PHE A 185 0.26 -4.27 17.87
C PHE A 185 0.83 -3.33 18.93
N SER A 186 1.05 -3.84 20.15
CA SER A 186 1.70 -3.06 21.22
C SER A 186 2.36 -3.96 22.26
N SER A 187 3.15 -3.39 23.17
CA SER A 187 3.73 -4.13 24.30
C SER A 187 2.70 -4.61 25.33
N LYS A 188 1.51 -4.00 25.37
CA LYS A 188 0.42 -4.31 26.32
C LYS A 188 -0.69 -5.17 25.71
N GLY A 189 -0.49 -5.72 24.52
CA GLY A 189 -1.49 -6.57 23.85
C GLY A 189 -1.72 -7.92 24.55
N TYR A 190 -2.62 -8.71 23.96
CA TYR A 190 -2.85 -10.10 24.36
C TYR A 190 -1.70 -11.00 23.91
N GLU A 191 -1.41 -12.03 24.71
CA GLU A 191 -0.64 -13.19 24.25
C GLU A 191 -1.42 -13.91 23.14
N TYR A 192 -0.71 -14.62 22.24
CA TYR A 192 -1.34 -15.23 21.06
C TYR A 192 -2.54 -16.14 21.40
N LYS A 193 -2.45 -16.92 22.49
CA LYS A 193 -3.54 -17.82 22.92
C LYS A 193 -4.81 -17.04 23.28
N GLU A 194 -4.67 -15.95 24.04
CA GLU A 194 -5.81 -15.12 24.45
C GLU A 194 -6.34 -14.32 23.27
N PHE A 195 -5.44 -13.76 22.45
CA PHE A 195 -5.81 -13.05 21.22
C PHE A 195 -6.70 -13.92 20.32
N LYS A 196 -6.35 -15.19 20.11
CA LYS A 196 -7.17 -16.10 19.29
C LYS A 196 -8.55 -16.32 19.87
N LYS A 197 -8.67 -16.45 21.19
CA LYS A 197 -9.95 -16.62 21.87
C LYS A 197 -10.84 -15.39 21.61
N GLN A 198 -10.31 -14.20 21.86
CA GLN A 198 -11.00 -12.93 21.61
C GLN A 198 -11.39 -12.79 20.13
N LEU A 199 -10.46 -13.08 19.21
CA LEU A 199 -10.73 -13.03 17.77
C LEU A 199 -11.88 -13.98 17.38
N SER A 200 -11.92 -15.19 17.93
CA SER A 200 -13.00 -16.16 17.65
C SER A 200 -14.37 -15.71 18.14
N GLU A 201 -14.43 -14.83 19.14
CA GLU A 201 -15.67 -14.22 19.64
C GLU A 201 -16.06 -13.03 18.75
N SER A 202 -15.08 -12.26 18.29
CA SER A 202 -15.25 -11.07 17.43
C SER A 202 -15.71 -11.34 16.00
N ILE A 203 -15.31 -12.48 15.43
CA ILE A 203 -15.57 -12.79 14.01
C ILE A 203 -16.81 -13.66 13.79
N LYS A 204 -17.50 -14.08 14.86
CA LYS A 204 -18.83 -14.71 14.80
C LYS A 204 -19.91 -13.64 14.61
#